data_AF-A0AAE0BXT9-F1
#
_entry.id   AF-A0AAE0BXT9-F1
#
_cell.length_a   1.000
_cell.length_b   1.000
_cell.length_c   1.000
_cell.angle_alpha   90.00
_cell.angle_beta   90.00
_cell.angle_gamma   90.00
#
_symmetry.space_group_name_H-M   'P 1'
#
loop_
_entity.id
_entity.type
_entity.pdbx_description
1 polymer ?
#
loop_
_entity_poly.entity_id
_entity_poly.type
_entity_poly.pdbx_seq_one_letter_code
_entity_poly.pdbx_strand_id
1 'polypeptide(L)'
;MGIPSFYRWLSDKYPRILQKVVLEKPPVGTGNSFDLTAPSQNGEFDNLYLDMNGIIHTCFHPDDTSQETRNEAKVFENVFVEIDTLFQIIRPRKILYLAIDGCAPRAKLNQQRSRRFRSAKEADEKKREEERLRTEMMSEGLILPPKEEAPVIDANVITPGTPFMGRLAEALRHYCDKRITEEPAWANLKVCTCCAVNS
;
A
#
# COMPACT_ATOMS: atom_id res chain seq x y z
N MET A 1 -2.15 18.70 14.04
CA MET A 1 -0.97 17.84 14.23
C MET A 1 -1.04 16.74 13.18
N GLY A 2 0.04 16.49 12.44
CA GLY A 2 0.09 15.40 11.45
C GLY A 2 0.45 14.06 12.09
N ILE A 3 0.26 12.96 11.35
CA ILE A 3 0.64 11.60 11.78
C ILE A 3 2.09 11.54 12.29
N PRO A 4 3.10 12.13 11.60
CA PRO A 4 4.49 12.05 12.07
C PRO A 4 4.71 12.76 13.41
N SER A 5 4.07 13.91 13.63
CA SER A 5 4.20 14.66 14.88
C SER A 5 3.57 13.92 16.05
N PHE A 6 2.41 13.29 15.83
CA PHE A 6 1.74 12.49 16.86
C PHE A 6 2.52 11.21 17.16
N TYR A 7 2.99 10.50 16.12
CA TYR A 7 3.82 9.32 16.29
C TYR A 7 5.08 9.62 17.10
N ARG A 8 5.81 10.70 16.76
CA ARG A 8 6.99 11.14 17.50
C ARG A 8 6.67 11.45 18.96
N TRP A 9 5.61 12.22 19.20
CA TRP A 9 5.19 12.53 20.57
C TRP A 9 4.89 11.26 21.37
N LEU A 10 4.24 10.27 20.76
CA LEU A 10 3.87 9.02 21.40
C LEU A 10 5.11 8.14 21.68
N SER A 11 6.03 8.04 20.72
CA SER A 11 7.27 7.27 20.86
C SER A 11 8.19 7.86 21.92
N ASP A 12 8.31 9.20 21.96
CA ASP A 12 9.16 9.90 22.92
C ASP A 12 8.59 9.78 24.33
N LYS A 13 7.26 9.83 24.47
CA LYS A 13 6.58 9.76 25.77
C LYS A 13 6.46 8.33 26.32
N TYR A 14 6.26 7.34 25.47
CA TYR A 14 6.04 5.94 25.87
C TYR A 14 6.92 4.98 25.04
N PRO A 15 8.24 4.97 25.23
CA PRO A 15 9.16 4.24 24.35
C PRO A 15 8.93 2.72 24.34
N ARG A 16 8.36 2.14 25.41
CA ARG A 16 8.08 0.70 25.53
C ARG A 16 6.95 0.19 24.63
N ILE A 17 6.14 1.07 24.04
CA ILE A 17 5.08 0.65 23.10
C ILE A 17 5.67 0.21 21.76
N LEU A 18 6.89 0.65 21.44
CA LEU A 18 7.57 0.28 20.22
C LEU A 18 8.35 -1.00 20.44
N GLN A 19 8.02 -2.01 19.63
CA GLN A 19 8.76 -3.27 19.57
C GLN A 19 9.22 -3.49 18.15
N LYS A 20 10.45 -3.98 17.99
CA LYS A 20 10.98 -4.31 16.68
C LYS A 20 10.33 -5.59 16.20
N VAL A 21 9.70 -5.52 15.05
CA VAL A 21 9.12 -6.66 14.36
C VAL A 21 10.23 -7.44 13.66
N VAL A 22 10.20 -8.76 13.78
CA VAL A 22 11.13 -9.69 13.12
C VAL A 22 10.43 -10.29 11.90
N LEU A 23 11.00 -10.04 10.72
CA LEU A 23 10.65 -10.79 9.52
C LEU A 23 11.55 -12.02 9.47
N GLU A 24 10.97 -13.20 9.69
CA GLU A 24 11.71 -14.46 9.66
C GLU A 24 12.29 -14.70 8.26
N LYS A 25 13.46 -15.34 8.18
CA LYS A 25 14.13 -15.75 6.93
C LYS A 25 14.03 -17.27 6.77
N PRO A 26 13.90 -17.79 5.53
CA PRO A 26 13.67 -19.21 5.34
C PRO A 26 14.92 -19.97 5.79
N PRO A 27 14.78 -21.19 6.32
CA PRO A 27 15.93 -22.01 6.66
C PRO A 27 16.88 -22.16 5.46
N VAL A 28 18.18 -22.16 5.74
CA VAL A 28 19.18 -22.36 4.68
C VAL A 28 18.99 -23.75 4.07
N GLY A 29 18.71 -23.81 2.77
CA GLY A 29 18.56 -25.06 2.02
C GLY A 29 17.13 -25.55 1.79
N THR A 30 16.09 -24.88 2.30
CA THR A 30 14.68 -25.26 2.07
C THR A 30 14.00 -24.51 0.91
N GLY A 31 14.75 -23.71 0.15
CA GLY A 31 14.18 -22.75 -0.81
C GLY A 31 13.36 -21.66 -0.12
N ASN A 32 12.50 -20.95 -0.85
CA ASN A 32 11.61 -19.91 -0.30
C ASN A 32 10.43 -20.47 0.55
N SER A 33 10.50 -21.73 1.01
CA SER A 33 9.42 -22.36 1.78
C SER A 33 9.49 -21.98 3.26
N PHE A 34 8.39 -21.45 3.80
CA PHE A 34 8.19 -21.17 5.22
C PHE A 34 7.00 -21.94 5.75
N ASP A 35 7.18 -22.55 6.93
CA ASP A 35 6.03 -23.03 7.70
C ASP A 35 5.37 -21.87 8.45
N LEU A 36 4.30 -21.32 7.86
CA LEU A 36 3.48 -20.26 8.46
C LEU A 36 2.49 -20.80 9.52
N THR A 37 2.40 -22.11 9.71
CA THR A 37 1.58 -22.72 10.77
C THR A 37 2.30 -22.69 12.12
N ALA A 38 3.62 -22.62 12.12
CA ALA A 38 4.44 -22.48 13.32
C ALA A 38 4.21 -21.14 14.05
N PRO A 39 4.38 -21.07 15.38
CA PRO A 39 4.30 -19.82 16.14
C PRO A 39 5.21 -18.72 15.58
N SER A 40 4.72 -17.47 15.55
CA SER A 40 5.51 -16.31 15.10
C SER A 40 6.47 -15.85 16.20
N GLN A 41 7.68 -15.44 15.82
CA GLN A 41 8.62 -14.77 16.74
C GLN A 41 8.10 -13.43 17.28
N ASN A 42 7.07 -12.86 16.64
CA ASN A 42 6.45 -11.60 17.06
C ASN A 42 5.29 -11.78 18.07
N GLY A 43 5.04 -13.02 18.50
CA GLY A 43 3.90 -13.37 19.35
C GLY A 43 2.72 -13.95 18.56
N GLU A 44 1.71 -14.44 19.26
CA GLU A 44 0.52 -15.03 18.66
C GLU A 44 -0.62 -14.02 18.53
N PHE A 45 -1.20 -13.95 17.35
CA PHE A 45 -2.32 -13.06 17.05
C PHE A 45 -3.50 -13.88 16.53
N ASP A 46 -4.68 -13.60 17.05
CA ASP A 46 -5.91 -14.22 16.55
C ASP A 46 -6.40 -13.52 15.26
N ASN A 47 -6.37 -12.20 15.25
CA ASN A 47 -7.05 -11.39 14.23
C ASN A 47 -6.09 -10.36 13.64
N LEU A 48 -6.05 -10.27 12.31
CA LEU A 48 -5.33 -9.24 11.57
C LEU A 48 -6.32 -8.40 10.76
N TYR A 49 -6.26 -7.08 10.92
CA TYR A 49 -7.08 -6.11 10.19
C TYR A 49 -6.17 -5.22 9.36
N LEU A 50 -6.37 -5.22 8.05
CA LEU A 50 -5.56 -4.43 7.12
C LEU A 50 -6.40 -3.30 6.52
N ASP A 51 -5.96 -2.07 6.71
CA ASP A 51 -6.42 -0.92 5.93
C ASP A 51 -5.76 -0.96 4.55
N MET A 52 -6.50 -1.44 3.57
CA MET A 52 -6.00 -1.66 2.22
C MET A 52 -5.64 -0.36 1.53
N ASN A 53 -6.29 0.77 1.86
CA ASN A 53 -5.97 2.03 1.20
C ASN A 53 -4.54 2.48 1.52
N GLY A 54 -4.08 2.25 2.75
CA GLY A 54 -2.69 2.52 3.14
C GLY A 54 -1.70 1.72 2.31
N ILE A 55 -1.95 0.41 2.17
CA ILE A 55 -1.12 -0.51 1.38
C ILE A 55 -1.11 -0.09 -0.10
N ILE A 56 -2.30 0.12 -0.68
CA ILE A 56 -2.45 0.52 -2.09
C ILE A 56 -1.70 1.83 -2.35
N HIS A 57 -1.83 2.85 -1.49
CA HIS A 57 -1.12 4.11 -1.68
C HIS A 57 0.41 3.94 -1.73
N THR A 58 0.99 3.08 -0.89
CA THR A 58 2.42 2.75 -0.89
C THR A 58 2.80 2.03 -2.18
N CYS A 59 2.01 1.05 -2.62
CA CYS A 59 2.28 0.31 -3.86
C CYS A 59 2.16 1.16 -5.14
N PHE A 60 1.45 2.29 -5.09
CA PHE A 60 1.38 3.27 -6.19
C PHE A 60 2.59 4.22 -6.24
N HIS A 61 3.31 4.39 -5.13
CA HIS A 61 4.48 5.28 -5.03
C HIS A 61 5.66 4.51 -4.44
N PRO A 62 6.13 3.44 -5.12
CA PRO A 62 7.33 2.76 -4.69
C PRO A 62 8.51 3.74 -4.71
N ASP A 63 9.42 3.60 -3.75
CA ASP A 63 10.66 4.40 -3.68
C ASP A 63 11.53 4.23 -4.95
N ASP A 64 11.30 3.15 -5.71
CA ASP A 64 11.95 2.86 -6.99
C ASP A 64 11.19 3.50 -8.16
N THR A 65 11.82 4.50 -8.78
CA THR A 65 11.22 5.41 -9.78
C THR A 65 11.01 4.79 -11.16
N SER A 66 11.30 3.50 -11.37
CA SER A 66 11.23 2.87 -12.69
C SER A 66 9.79 2.84 -13.24
N GLN A 67 9.64 3.09 -14.55
CA GLN A 67 8.33 3.14 -15.22
C GLN A 67 7.57 1.80 -15.16
N GLU A 68 8.28 0.68 -15.02
CA GLU A 68 7.71 -0.68 -14.93
C GLU A 68 6.85 -0.87 -13.68
N THR A 69 7.18 -0.18 -12.59
CA THR A 69 6.44 -0.25 -11.32
C THR A 69 5.08 0.45 -11.37
N ARG A 70 4.75 1.08 -12.50
CA ARG A 70 3.53 1.90 -12.68
C ARG A 70 2.44 1.26 -13.54
N ASN A 71 2.55 -0.03 -13.85
CA ASN A 71 1.47 -0.79 -14.45
C ASN A 71 0.46 -1.25 -13.39
N GLU A 72 -0.84 -1.19 -13.67
CA GLU A 72 -1.91 -1.68 -12.79
C GLU A 72 -1.68 -3.13 -12.33
N ALA A 73 -1.27 -4.00 -13.26
CA ALA A 73 -0.95 -5.39 -12.94
C ALA A 73 0.21 -5.51 -11.94
N LYS A 74 1.22 -4.64 -12.07
CA LYS A 74 2.38 -4.62 -11.15
C LYS A 74 1.99 -4.08 -9.77
N VAL A 75 1.10 -3.08 -9.74
CA VAL A 75 0.53 -2.59 -8.48
C VAL A 75 -0.22 -3.70 -7.75
N PHE A 76 -1.02 -4.50 -8.46
CA PHE A 76 -1.74 -5.63 -7.84
C PHE A 76 -0.78 -6.67 -7.27
N GLU A 77 0.25 -7.04 -8.03
CA GLU A 77 1.30 -7.94 -7.56
C GLU A 77 1.97 -7.41 -6.29
N ASN A 78 2.36 -6.13 -6.29
CA ASN A 78 2.99 -5.49 -5.13
C ASN A 78 2.05 -5.48 -3.91
N VAL A 79 0.75 -5.24 -4.10
CA VAL A 79 -0.25 -5.31 -3.03
C VAL A 79 -0.31 -6.73 -2.45
N PHE A 80 -0.29 -7.77 -3.29
CA PHE A 80 -0.32 -9.16 -2.82
C PHE A 80 0.95 -9.52 -2.04
N VAL A 81 2.11 -9.11 -2.54
CA VAL A 81 3.39 -9.29 -1.84
C VAL A 81 3.40 -8.61 -0.48
N GLU A 82 2.82 -7.41 -0.37
CA GLU A 82 2.72 -6.70 0.91
C GLU A 82 1.78 -7.43 1.88
N ILE A 83 0.64 -7.94 1.40
CA ILE A 83 -0.27 -8.75 2.22
C ILE A 83 0.44 -10.02 2.71
N ASP A 84 1.14 -10.74 1.84
CA ASP A 84 1.90 -11.94 2.20
C ASP A 84 2.98 -11.64 3.25
N THR A 85 3.69 -10.52 3.08
CA THR A 85 4.72 -10.07 4.03
C THR A 85 4.13 -9.78 5.40
N LEU A 86 3.02 -9.03 5.46
CA LEU A 86 2.31 -8.74 6.71
C LEU A 86 1.74 -10.01 7.35
N PHE A 87 1.22 -10.93 6.53
CA PHE A 87 0.74 -12.22 7.00
C PHE A 87 1.87 -13.07 7.59
N GLN A 88 3.04 -13.12 6.95
CA GLN A 88 4.20 -13.85 7.44
C GLN A 88 4.68 -13.34 8.80
N ILE A 89 4.61 -12.02 9.00
CA ILE A 89 4.99 -11.35 10.25
C ILE A 89 4.02 -11.71 11.38
N ILE A 90 2.72 -11.57 11.14
CA ILE A 90 1.69 -11.61 12.19
C ILE A 90 1.14 -13.02 12.41
N ARG A 91 0.97 -13.81 11.36
CA ARG A 91 0.40 -15.18 11.37
C ARG A 91 -0.92 -15.26 12.15
N PRO A 92 -1.99 -14.56 11.71
CA PRO A 92 -3.28 -14.61 12.39
C PRO A 92 -3.80 -16.05 12.47
N ARG A 93 -4.51 -16.40 13.55
CA ARG A 93 -5.05 -17.76 13.79
C ARG A 93 -6.55 -17.91 13.61
N LYS A 94 -7.30 -16.82 13.57
CA LYS A 94 -8.78 -16.83 13.47
C LYS A 94 -9.29 -15.99 12.32
N ILE A 95 -8.90 -14.72 12.23
CA ILE A 95 -9.49 -13.76 11.28
C ILE A 95 -8.41 -13.02 10.51
N LEU A 96 -8.58 -12.96 9.18
CA LEU A 96 -7.92 -12.00 8.32
C LEU A 96 -8.98 -11.09 7.70
N TYR A 97 -8.93 -9.80 8.01
CA TYR A 97 -9.89 -8.82 7.52
C TYR A 97 -9.19 -7.79 6.63
N LEU A 98 -9.57 -7.75 5.35
CA LEU A 98 -9.04 -6.83 4.35
C LEU A 98 -10.07 -5.72 4.10
N ALA A 99 -9.78 -4.52 4.61
CA ALA A 99 -10.68 -3.38 4.58
C ALA A 99 -10.35 -2.39 3.47
N ILE A 100 -11.19 -2.33 2.45
CA ILE A 100 -11.13 -1.28 1.41
C ILE A 100 -12.14 -0.19 1.78
N ASP A 101 -11.75 1.11 1.73
CA ASP A 101 -12.71 2.18 2.03
C ASP A 101 -13.91 2.08 1.07
N GLY A 102 -15.10 2.25 1.62
CA GLY A 102 -16.33 2.53 0.87
C GLY A 102 -16.64 4.03 0.81
N CYS A 103 -17.87 4.35 0.39
CA CYS A 103 -18.36 5.72 0.39
C CYS A 103 -18.29 6.33 1.81
N ALA A 104 -17.53 7.41 1.95
CA ALA A 104 -17.27 8.07 3.22
C ALA A 104 -18.34 9.13 3.56
N PRO A 105 -18.56 9.46 4.85
CA PRO A 105 -19.46 10.54 5.25
C PRO A 105 -18.97 11.91 4.78
N ARG A 106 -19.89 12.87 4.63
CA ARG A 106 -19.63 14.21 4.05
C ARG A 106 -18.45 14.95 4.69
N ALA A 107 -18.26 14.83 6.00
CA ALA A 107 -17.13 15.43 6.70
C ALA A 107 -15.77 14.91 6.19
N LYS A 108 -15.63 13.58 6.04
CA LYS A 108 -14.43 12.92 5.48
C LYS A 108 -14.27 13.26 4.00
N LEU A 109 -15.36 13.34 3.23
CA LEU A 109 -15.33 13.76 1.82
C LEU A 109 -14.78 15.17 1.65
N ASN A 110 -15.20 16.13 2.48
CA ASN A 110 -14.67 17.50 2.43
C ASN A 110 -13.16 17.52 2.69
N GLN A 111 -12.70 16.74 3.68
CA GLN A 111 -11.27 16.62 3.98
C GLN A 111 -10.50 15.98 2.81
N GLN A 112 -11.01 14.90 2.21
CA GLN A 112 -10.43 14.27 1.03
C GLN A 112 -10.37 15.24 -0.15
N ARG A 113 -11.44 16.01 -0.40
CA ARG A 113 -11.50 17.03 -1.47
C ARG A 113 -10.43 18.10 -1.27
N SER A 114 -10.30 18.66 -0.06
CA SER A 114 -9.29 19.67 0.24
C SER A 114 -7.86 19.13 0.13
N ARG A 115 -7.62 17.85 0.48
CA ARG A 115 -6.32 17.22 0.27
C ARG A 115 -5.99 17.06 -1.21
N ARG A 116 -6.91 16.47 -1.99
CA ARG A 116 -6.73 16.25 -3.44
C ARG A 116 -6.50 17.56 -4.20
N PHE A 117 -7.24 18.61 -3.86
CA PHE A 117 -7.08 19.91 -4.49
C PHE A 117 -5.71 20.53 -4.21
N ARG A 118 -5.20 20.41 -2.98
CA ARG A 118 -3.84 20.87 -2.65
C ARG A 118 -2.77 20.09 -3.40
N SER A 119 -2.87 18.76 -3.41
CA SER A 119 -1.90 17.92 -4.14
C SER A 119 -1.89 18.20 -5.64
N ALA A 120 -3.05 18.47 -6.26
CA ALA A 120 -3.13 18.86 -7.66
C ALA A 120 -2.46 20.22 -7.91
N LYS A 121 -2.66 21.20 -7.02
CA LYS A 121 -2.02 22.52 -7.11
C LYS A 121 -0.50 22.44 -6.92
N GLU A 122 -0.05 21.69 -5.92
CA GLU A 122 1.38 21.46 -5.66
C GLU A 122 2.06 20.75 -6.83
N ALA A 123 1.37 19.78 -7.48
CA ALA A 123 1.89 19.10 -8.65
C ALA A 123 2.02 20.04 -9.88
N ASP A 124 1.04 20.93 -10.09
CA ASP A 124 1.09 21.95 -11.15
C ASP A 124 2.20 22.98 -10.91
N GLU A 125 2.33 23.47 -9.67
CA GLU A 125 3.42 24.36 -9.26
C GLU A 125 4.80 23.72 -9.44
N LYS A 126 4.95 22.44 -9.04
CA LYS A 126 6.20 21.70 -9.23
C LYS A 126 6.57 21.53 -10.71
N LYS A 127 5.59 21.24 -11.57
CA LYS A 127 5.81 21.12 -13.02
C LYS A 127 6.28 22.44 -13.64
N ARG A 128 5.64 23.56 -13.27
CA ARG A 128 6.03 24.89 -13.76
C ARG A 128 7.43 25.27 -13.31
N GLU A 129 7.77 24.97 -12.06
CA GLU A 129 9.11 25.26 -11.52
C GLU A 129 10.18 24.41 -12.19
N GLU A 130 9.91 23.12 -12.41
CA GLU A 130 10.81 22.23 -13.16
C GLU A 130 11.05 22.73 -14.59
N GLU A 131 10.00 23.19 -15.29
CA GLU A 131 10.10 23.75 -16.64
C GLU A 131 10.88 25.07 -16.67
N ARG A 132 10.70 25.92 -15.67
CA ARG A 132 11.47 27.16 -15.50
C ARG A 132 12.96 26.88 -15.31
N LEU A 133 13.31 26.04 -14.33
CA LEU A 133 14.70 25.64 -14.05
C LEU A 133 15.36 24.97 -15.25
N ARG A 134 14.62 24.11 -15.96
CA ARG A 134 15.11 23.42 -17.16
C ARG A 134 15.43 24.42 -18.28
N THR A 135 14.60 25.45 -18.45
CA THR A 135 14.79 26.50 -19.46
C THR A 135 15.99 27.40 -19.10
N GLU A 136 16.12 27.77 -17.82
CA GLU A 136 17.28 28.54 -17.32
C GLU A 136 18.59 27.77 -17.54
N MET A 137 18.65 26.50 -17.14
CA MET A 137 19.83 25.63 -17.33
C MET A 137 20.18 25.42 -18.81
N MET A 138 19.19 25.27 -19.69
CA MET A 138 19.42 25.20 -21.13
C MET A 138 19.97 26.51 -21.70
N SER A 139 19.54 27.67 -21.16
CA SER A 139 20.05 28.98 -21.56
C SER A 139 21.51 29.21 -21.12
N GLU A 140 21.92 28.58 -20.02
CA GLU A 140 23.30 28.54 -19.53
C GLU A 140 24.19 27.51 -20.28
N GLY A 141 23.65 26.80 -21.27
CA GLY A 141 24.40 25.85 -22.09
C GLY A 141 24.58 24.46 -21.49
N LEU A 142 23.89 24.13 -20.39
CA LEU A 142 23.88 22.76 -19.84
C LEU A 142 22.98 21.84 -20.67
N ILE A 143 23.50 20.68 -21.04
CA ILE A 143 22.73 19.61 -21.68
C ILE A 143 22.04 18.79 -20.58
N LEU A 144 20.71 18.86 -20.55
CA LEU A 144 19.90 18.12 -19.58
C LEU A 144 19.40 16.79 -20.15
N PRO A 145 19.28 15.74 -19.32
CA PRO A 145 18.68 14.47 -19.73
C PRO A 145 17.24 14.68 -20.20
N PRO A 146 16.71 13.85 -21.11
CA PRO A 146 15.32 13.93 -21.57
C PRO A 146 14.35 13.95 -20.40
N LYS A 147 13.23 14.67 -20.54
CA LYS A 147 12.16 14.63 -19.54
C LYS A 147 11.62 13.20 -19.54
N GLU A 148 11.81 12.48 -18.44
CA GLU A 148 11.09 11.22 -18.26
C GLU A 148 9.62 11.57 -18.10
N GLU A 149 8.84 11.40 -19.16
CA GLU A 149 7.37 11.35 -19.07
C GLU A 149 6.98 10.05 -18.38
N ALA A 150 7.39 9.88 -17.13
CA ALA A 150 6.92 8.77 -16.34
C ALA A 150 5.41 8.96 -16.20
N PRO A 151 4.57 8.02 -16.71
CA PRO A 151 3.13 8.14 -16.58
C PRO A 151 2.83 8.26 -15.10
N VAL A 152 2.33 9.43 -14.69
CA VAL A 152 1.89 9.65 -13.32
C VAL A 152 0.61 8.85 -13.22
N ILE A 153 0.65 7.68 -12.59
CA ILE A 153 -0.60 7.00 -12.27
C ILE A 153 -1.34 7.94 -11.33
N ASP A 154 -2.53 8.37 -11.75
CA ASP A 154 -3.32 9.29 -10.97
C ASP A 154 -3.78 8.60 -9.68
N ALA A 155 -3.16 8.93 -8.55
CA ALA A 155 -3.54 8.39 -7.24
C ALA A 155 -5.01 8.67 -6.88
N ASN A 156 -5.70 9.57 -7.59
CA ASN A 156 -7.15 9.77 -7.44
C ASN A 156 -7.96 8.54 -7.87
N VAL A 157 -7.39 7.60 -8.62
CA VAL A 157 -8.06 6.32 -8.93
C VAL A 157 -8.32 5.47 -7.68
N ILE A 158 -7.60 5.73 -6.58
CA ILE A 158 -7.81 5.12 -5.25
C ILE A 158 -9.00 5.83 -4.59
N THR A 159 -10.19 5.65 -5.18
CA THR A 159 -11.47 6.17 -4.71
C THR A 159 -12.53 5.09 -4.93
N PRO A 160 -13.44 4.86 -3.98
CA PRO A 160 -14.58 3.97 -4.19
C PRO A 160 -15.33 4.36 -5.48
N GLY A 161 -15.72 3.36 -6.27
CA GLY A 161 -16.48 3.54 -7.51
C GLY A 161 -15.66 3.76 -8.79
N THR A 162 -14.32 3.77 -8.71
CA THR A 162 -13.49 3.77 -9.94
C THR A 162 -13.38 2.36 -10.53
N PRO A 163 -13.18 2.21 -11.86
CA PRO A 163 -12.95 0.91 -12.48
C PRO A 163 -11.74 0.16 -11.90
N PHE A 164 -10.70 0.90 -11.53
CA PHE A 164 -9.51 0.36 -10.86
C PHE A 164 -9.87 -0.35 -9.55
N MET A 165 -10.64 0.29 -8.67
CA MET A 165 -11.03 -0.30 -7.39
C MET A 165 -11.95 -1.52 -7.58
N GLY A 166 -12.77 -1.53 -8.64
CA GLY A 166 -13.58 -2.68 -9.02
C GLY A 166 -12.73 -3.89 -9.41
N ARG A 167 -11.74 -3.69 -10.30
CA ARG A 167 -10.81 -4.75 -10.71
C ARG A 167 -9.92 -5.23 -9.57
N LEU A 168 -9.43 -4.31 -8.73
CA LEU A 168 -8.64 -4.67 -7.55
C LEU A 168 -9.45 -5.52 -6.57
N ALA A 169 -10.71 -5.19 -6.34
CA ALA A 169 -11.60 -5.97 -5.48
C ALA A 169 -11.81 -7.40 -6.00
N GLU A 170 -11.96 -7.57 -7.32
CA GLU A 170 -12.06 -8.88 -7.96
C GLU A 170 -10.76 -9.67 -7.85
N ALA A 171 -9.63 -9.02 -8.15
CA ALA A 171 -8.31 -9.63 -8.03
C ALA A 171 -8.00 -10.06 -6.59
N LEU A 172 -8.38 -9.25 -5.58
CA LEU A 172 -8.24 -9.59 -4.16
C LEU A 172 -9.10 -10.80 -3.75
N ARG A 173 -10.32 -10.94 -4.30
CA ARG A 173 -11.14 -12.12 -4.04
C ARG A 173 -10.46 -13.38 -4.58
N HIS A 174 -10.03 -13.37 -5.83
CA HIS A 174 -9.31 -14.50 -6.43
C HIS A 174 -8.02 -14.83 -5.70
N TYR A 175 -7.28 -13.80 -5.27
CA TYR A 175 -6.08 -13.96 -4.46
C TYR A 175 -6.38 -14.68 -3.14
N CYS A 176 -7.43 -14.26 -2.42
CA CYS A 176 -7.84 -14.90 -1.16
C CYS A 176 -8.27 -16.35 -1.37
N ASP A 177 -9.09 -16.63 -2.38
CA ASP A 177 -9.57 -17.98 -2.70
C ASP A 177 -8.40 -18.93 -3.02
N LYS A 178 -7.44 -18.43 -3.80
CA LYS A 178 -6.21 -19.15 -4.12
C LYS A 178 -5.41 -19.46 -2.86
N ARG A 179 -5.18 -18.46 -2.00
CA ARG A 179 -4.43 -18.63 -0.74
C ARG A 179 -5.10 -19.60 0.21
N ILE A 180 -6.43 -19.55 0.37
CA ILE A 180 -7.18 -20.49 1.21
C ILE A 180 -7.02 -21.93 0.71
N THR A 181 -6.94 -22.13 -0.60
CA THR A 181 -6.84 -23.46 -1.22
C THR A 181 -5.41 -24.01 -1.19
N GLU A 182 -4.42 -23.15 -1.45
CA GLU A 182 -3.02 -23.57 -1.66
C GLU A 182 -2.17 -23.50 -0.38
N GLU A 183 -2.50 -22.61 0.58
CA GLU A 183 -1.69 -22.36 1.77
C GLU A 183 -2.33 -22.97 3.03
N PRO A 184 -1.69 -23.96 3.68
CA PRO A 184 -2.22 -24.59 4.90
C PRO A 184 -2.47 -23.60 6.04
N ALA A 185 -1.68 -22.53 6.14
CA ALA A 185 -1.85 -21.50 7.15
C ALA A 185 -3.13 -20.67 6.98
N TRP A 186 -3.73 -20.66 5.78
CA TRP A 186 -4.97 -19.94 5.48
C TRP A 186 -6.21 -20.83 5.60
N ALA A 187 -6.05 -22.16 5.53
CA ALA A 187 -7.16 -23.12 5.46
C ALA A 187 -8.16 -23.00 6.62
N ASN A 188 -7.70 -22.64 7.82
CA ASN A 188 -8.55 -22.52 9.02
C ASN A 188 -8.94 -21.07 9.34
N LEU A 189 -8.59 -20.10 8.49
CA LEU A 189 -8.89 -18.70 8.74
C LEU A 189 -10.24 -18.29 8.19
N LYS A 190 -10.94 -17.45 8.96
CA LYS A 190 -12.05 -16.67 8.42
C LYS A 190 -11.48 -15.45 7.71
N VAL A 191 -11.36 -15.54 6.40
CA VAL A 191 -10.96 -14.40 5.55
C VAL A 191 -12.18 -13.58 5.19
N CYS A 192 -12.12 -12.26 5.42
CA CYS A 192 -13.19 -11.32 5.12
C CYS A 192 -12.64 -10.19 4.26
N THR A 193 -13.22 -9.99 3.07
CA THR A 193 -12.92 -8.86 2.19
C THR A 193 -14.12 -7.92 2.17
N CYS A 194 -13.97 -6.69 2.65
CA CYS A 194 -15.02 -5.68 2.49
C CYS A 194 -14.69 -4.77 1.31
N CYS A 195 -15.22 -5.14 0.15
CA CYS A 195 -15.09 -4.35 -1.07
C CYS A 195 -16.40 -3.58 -1.28
N ALA A 196 -16.34 -2.25 -1.33
CA ALA A 196 -17.46 -1.42 -1.75
C ALA A 196 -17.65 -1.51 -3.28
N VAL A 197 -18.03 -2.68 -3.76
CA VAL A 197 -18.47 -2.86 -5.14
C VAL A 197 -19.98 -3.03 -5.07
N ASN A 198 -20.70 -2.00 -5.51
CA ASN A 198 -22.13 -2.11 -5.73
C ASN A 198 -22.35 -3.29 -6.69
N SER A 199 -23.01 -4.33 -6.20
CA SER A 199 -23.69 -5.35 -7.01
C SER A 199 -24.76 -4.74 -7.89
#